data_AF-A0A484ZTS4-F1
#
_entry.id   AF-A0A484ZTS4-F1
#
_cell.length_a   1.000
_cell.length_b   1.000
_cell.length_c   1.000
_cell.angle_alpha   90.00
_cell.angle_beta   90.00
_cell.angle_gamma   90.00
#
_symmetry.space_group_name_H-M   'P 1'
#
loop_
_entity.id
_entity.type
_entity.pdbx_description
1 polymer ?
#
loop_
_entity_poly.entity_id
_entity_poly.type
_entity_poly.pdbx_seq_one_letter_code
_entity_poly.pdbx_strand_id
1 'polypeptide(L)'
;MEFIYRGFNSLLKWSSRPFQAKNALIWDYLPSIIAISVIAISVVPIATLVRYYICYKLVVHLSYFHRVNVTYQLGVSMSKQQIGVVGMAVMGRNLALNIESRGYSVSIFNRSSDKTDEVIAENPGKKLVPCHSIEEFVNSLEKPRRILLMVKAGEATDKTIDSLKPYLDKGDILIDGGNTYFQDTIRRNKDLSALGFNFIGTGVSGGEEGH
;
A
#
# COMPACT_ATOMS: atom_id res chain seq x y z
N MET A 1 -33.42 39.59 10.43
CA MET A 1 -32.93 39.88 9.06
C MET A 1 -31.41 39.98 9.00
N GLU A 2 -30.74 40.83 9.80
CA GLU A 2 -29.26 40.97 9.78
C GLU A 2 -28.47 39.68 10.09
N PHE A 3 -28.93 38.87 11.04
CA PHE A 3 -28.25 37.63 11.44
C PHE A 3 -28.20 36.60 10.30
N ILE A 4 -29.25 36.57 9.46
CA ILE A 4 -29.42 35.65 8.34
C ILE A 4 -28.49 36.03 7.19
N TYR A 5 -28.40 37.33 6.88
CA TYR A 5 -27.49 37.86 5.85
C TYR A 5 -26.02 37.61 6.20
N ARG A 6 -25.66 37.73 7.48
CA ARG A 6 -24.30 37.42 7.96
C ARG A 6 -23.98 35.92 7.82
N GLY A 7 -24.92 35.04 8.18
CA GLY A 7 -24.76 33.58 8.04
C GLY A 7 -24.59 33.12 6.59
N PHE A 8 -25.42 33.64 5.67
CA PHE A 8 -25.35 33.29 4.25
C PHE A 8 -24.05 33.76 3.59
N ASN A 9 -23.62 34.99 3.84
CA ASN A 9 -22.34 35.51 3.34
C ASN A 9 -21.13 34.76 3.91
N SER A 10 -21.23 34.25 5.13
CA SER A 10 -20.20 33.43 5.77
C SER A 10 -20.06 32.07 5.07
N LEU A 11 -21.18 31.45 4.70
CA LEU A 11 -21.22 30.16 4.01
C LEU A 11 -20.68 30.27 2.57
N LEU A 12 -21.01 31.35 1.87
CA LEU A 12 -20.47 31.64 0.53
C LEU A 12 -18.94 31.86 0.57
N LYS A 13 -18.43 32.55 1.59
CA LYS A 13 -16.98 32.70 1.79
C LYS A 13 -16.28 31.40 2.14
N TRP A 14 -16.97 30.44 2.76
CA TRP A 14 -16.45 29.10 3.03
C TRP A 14 -16.46 28.21 1.78
N SER A 15 -17.53 28.26 0.98
CA SER A 15 -17.65 27.43 -0.23
C SER A 15 -16.58 27.75 -1.28
N SER A 16 -16.17 29.02 -1.37
CA SER A 16 -15.16 29.53 -2.31
C SER A 16 -13.70 29.23 -1.95
N ARG A 17 -13.41 28.58 -0.80
CA ARG A 17 -12.03 28.26 -0.39
C ARG A 17 -11.51 26.95 -0.99
N PRO A 18 -10.19 26.79 -1.18
CA PRO A 18 -9.59 25.54 -1.68
C PRO A 18 -9.81 24.35 -0.73
N PHE A 19 -9.91 23.14 -1.29
CA PHE A 19 -10.35 21.92 -0.59
C PHE A 19 -9.51 21.59 0.66
N GLN A 20 -8.19 21.79 0.62
CA GLN A 20 -7.29 21.54 1.75
C GLN A 20 -7.56 22.43 2.97
N ALA A 21 -8.17 23.61 2.78
CA ALA A 21 -8.50 24.54 3.87
C ALA A 21 -9.91 24.33 4.46
N LYS A 22 -10.76 23.49 3.86
CA LYS A 22 -12.14 23.26 4.32
C LYS A 22 -12.23 22.39 5.57
N ASN A 23 -11.32 21.43 5.72
CA ASN A 23 -11.32 20.47 6.83
C ASN A 23 -10.92 21.09 8.18
N ALA A 24 -10.18 22.21 8.17
CA ALA A 24 -9.68 22.84 9.39
C ALA A 24 -10.70 23.78 10.08
N LEU A 25 -11.78 24.18 9.40
CA LEU A 25 -12.67 25.28 9.84
C LEU A 25 -14.16 24.87 9.88
N ILE A 26 -14.48 23.59 9.71
CA ILE A 26 -15.87 23.11 9.61
C ILE A 26 -16.64 23.34 10.93
N TRP A 27 -15.92 23.28 12.06
CA TRP A 27 -16.49 23.45 13.41
C TRP A 27 -16.91 24.90 13.69
N ASP A 28 -16.21 25.88 13.11
CA ASP A 28 -16.50 27.30 13.30
C ASP A 28 -17.80 27.74 12.61
N TYR A 29 -18.23 27.01 11.57
CA TYR A 29 -19.43 27.32 10.79
C TYR A 29 -20.60 26.38 11.06
N LEU A 30 -20.41 25.35 11.89
CA LEU A 30 -21.44 24.37 12.26
C LEU A 30 -22.73 25.01 12.83
N PRO A 31 -22.66 26.04 13.70
CA PRO A 31 -23.89 26.68 14.21
C PRO A 31 -24.70 27.38 13.12
N SER A 32 -24.02 27.96 12.12
CA SER A 32 -24.66 28.64 10.99
C SER A 32 -25.30 27.64 10.03
N ILE A 33 -24.66 26.49 9.82
CA ILE A 33 -25.17 25.38 9.00
C ILE A 33 -26.44 24.78 9.64
N ILE A 34 -26.44 24.59 10.96
CA ILE A 34 -27.60 24.08 11.73
C ILE A 34 -28.77 25.08 11.71
N ALA A 35 -28.50 26.38 11.84
CA ALA A 35 -29.56 27.40 11.81
C ALA A 35 -30.28 27.47 10.45
N ILE A 36 -29.56 27.26 9.34
CA ILE A 36 -30.12 27.26 7.98
C ILE A 36 -30.95 25.99 7.73
N SER A 37 -30.52 24.83 8.23
CA SER A 37 -31.25 23.57 8.04
C SER A 37 -32.54 23.49 8.86
N VAL A 38 -32.61 24.12 10.03
CA VAL A 38 -33.84 24.17 10.85
C VAL A 38 -34.92 25.06 10.19
N ILE A 39 -34.52 26.15 9.52
CA ILE A 39 -35.47 27.04 8.82
C ILE A 39 -35.93 26.44 7.48
N ALA A 40 -35.07 25.70 6.77
CA ALA A 40 -35.46 25.03 5.52
C ALA A 40 -36.60 24.00 5.70
N ILE A 41 -36.80 23.46 6.91
CA ILE A 41 -37.85 22.48 7.23
C ILE A 41 -39.23 23.14 7.41
N SER A 42 -39.31 24.44 7.72
CA SER A 42 -40.59 25.11 8.03
C SER A 42 -41.23 25.86 6.86
N VAL A 43 -40.54 26.02 5.72
CA VAL A 43 -41.03 26.82 4.58
C VAL A 43 -41.01 26.07 3.24
N VAL A 44 -40.48 24.85 3.20
CA VAL A 44 -40.32 24.08 1.97
C VAL A 44 -41.38 22.96 1.95
N PRO A 45 -42.24 22.89 0.91
CA PRO A 45 -43.23 21.82 0.77
C PRO A 45 -42.56 20.44 0.87
N ILE A 46 -43.18 19.51 1.60
CA ILE A 46 -42.67 18.15 1.85
C ILE A 46 -42.25 17.45 0.55
N ALA A 47 -42.95 17.69 -0.56
CA ALA A 47 -42.61 17.17 -1.88
C ALA A 47 -41.20 17.58 -2.36
N THR A 48 -40.75 18.80 -2.05
CA THR A 48 -39.43 19.32 -2.44
C THR A 48 -38.32 18.73 -1.56
N LEU A 49 -38.60 18.50 -0.27
CA LEU A 49 -37.68 17.82 0.65
C LEU A 49 -37.47 16.34 0.26
N VAL A 50 -38.54 15.64 -0.14
CA VAL A 50 -38.44 14.26 -0.65
C VAL A 50 -37.62 14.21 -1.94
N ARG A 51 -37.81 15.18 -2.85
CA ARG A 51 -37.00 15.29 -4.08
C ARG A 51 -35.53 15.54 -3.78
N TYR A 52 -35.21 16.40 -2.82
CA TYR A 52 -33.84 16.65 -2.38
C TYR A 52 -33.21 15.44 -1.68
N TYR A 53 -33.97 14.73 -0.84
CA TYR A 53 -33.49 13.54 -0.15
C TYR A 53 -33.25 12.38 -1.12
N ILE A 54 -34.13 12.19 -2.11
CA ILE A 54 -33.95 11.20 -3.18
C ILE A 54 -32.77 11.59 -4.06
N CYS A 55 -32.64 12.86 -4.48
CA CYS A 55 -31.45 13.33 -5.22
C CYS A 55 -30.16 13.17 -4.41
N TYR A 56 -30.17 13.49 -3.11
CA TYR A 56 -29.00 13.32 -2.23
C TYR A 56 -28.64 11.84 -2.09
N LYS A 57 -29.61 10.95 -1.84
CA LYS A 57 -29.36 9.50 -1.82
C LYS A 57 -28.91 9.00 -3.18
N LEU A 58 -29.45 9.47 -4.29
CA LEU A 58 -29.00 9.08 -5.63
C LEU A 58 -27.58 9.57 -5.89
N VAL A 59 -27.26 10.82 -5.57
CA VAL A 59 -25.92 11.40 -5.77
C VAL A 59 -24.91 10.75 -4.85
N VAL A 60 -25.24 10.49 -3.58
CA VAL A 60 -24.36 9.77 -2.66
C VAL A 60 -24.19 8.33 -3.09
N HIS A 61 -25.26 7.64 -3.50
CA HIS A 61 -25.16 6.26 -3.98
C HIS A 61 -24.43 6.18 -5.31
N LEU A 62 -24.66 7.10 -6.26
CA LEU A 62 -23.89 7.23 -7.50
C LEU A 62 -22.45 7.63 -7.24
N SER A 63 -22.16 8.50 -6.27
CA SER A 63 -20.79 8.88 -5.88
C SER A 63 -20.07 7.74 -5.19
N TYR A 64 -20.78 6.92 -4.41
CA TYR A 64 -20.24 5.72 -3.77
C TYR A 64 -20.03 4.62 -4.81
N PHE A 65 -20.97 4.43 -5.73
CA PHE A 65 -20.87 3.48 -6.84
C PHE A 65 -19.79 3.90 -7.85
N HIS A 66 -19.60 5.21 -8.09
CA HIS A 66 -18.46 5.73 -8.83
C HIS A 66 -17.16 5.56 -8.04
N ARG A 67 -17.12 5.84 -6.74
CA ARG A 67 -15.91 5.62 -5.93
C ARG A 67 -15.47 4.16 -5.91
N VAL A 68 -16.41 3.23 -5.75
CA VAL A 68 -16.13 1.79 -5.71
C VAL A 68 -15.72 1.29 -7.10
N ASN A 69 -16.38 1.71 -8.19
CA ASN A 69 -15.98 1.30 -9.53
C ASN A 69 -14.69 1.98 -10.04
N VAL A 70 -14.40 3.21 -9.62
CA VAL A 70 -13.15 3.91 -9.97
C VAL A 70 -11.94 3.28 -9.27
N THR A 71 -12.10 2.67 -8.08
CA THR A 71 -11.03 1.86 -7.47
C THR A 71 -10.78 0.53 -8.17
N TYR A 72 -11.76 -0.02 -8.90
CA TYR A 72 -11.57 -1.26 -9.68
C TYR A 72 -11.14 -1.03 -11.14
N GLN A 73 -11.26 0.21 -11.66
CA GLN A 73 -10.92 0.52 -13.07
C GLN A 73 -9.77 1.51 -13.26
N LEU A 74 -9.28 2.17 -12.21
CA LEU A 74 -7.93 2.68 -12.23
C LEU A 74 -7.01 1.51 -11.96
N GLY A 75 -6.55 0.85 -13.03
CA GLY A 75 -5.23 0.25 -13.03
C GLY A 75 -4.26 1.34 -12.64
N VAL A 76 -4.07 1.54 -11.33
CA VAL A 76 -2.86 2.13 -10.81
C VAL A 76 -1.81 1.20 -11.39
N SER A 77 -1.12 1.67 -12.42
CA SER A 77 0.21 1.20 -12.75
C SER A 77 1.00 1.42 -11.46
N MET A 78 0.89 0.47 -10.53
CA MET A 78 1.77 0.35 -9.40
C MET A 78 3.12 0.28 -10.05
N SER A 79 3.90 1.37 -9.92
CA SER A 79 5.25 1.42 -10.44
C SER A 79 5.93 0.18 -9.91
N LYS A 80 6.30 -0.73 -10.81
CA LYS A 80 6.85 -2.01 -10.44
C LYS A 80 8.13 -1.77 -9.65
N GLN A 81 8.35 -2.55 -8.62
CA GLN A 81 9.52 -2.39 -7.76
C GLN A 81 10.71 -3.13 -8.36
N GLN A 82 11.87 -2.49 -8.29
CA GLN A 82 13.11 -3.01 -8.87
C GLN A 82 13.62 -4.27 -8.16
N ILE A 83 13.28 -4.46 -6.88
CA ILE A 83 13.72 -5.60 -6.06
C ILE A 83 12.71 -5.89 -4.96
N GLY A 84 12.60 -7.17 -4.61
CA GLY A 84 11.76 -7.64 -3.51
C GLY A 84 12.60 -8.29 -2.41
N VAL A 85 12.20 -8.10 -1.16
CA VAL A 85 12.81 -8.76 0.00
C VAL A 85 11.75 -9.59 0.74
N VAL A 86 12.03 -10.87 0.92
CA VAL A 86 11.19 -11.82 1.68
C VAL A 86 11.83 -12.11 3.03
N GLY A 87 11.05 -11.91 4.09
CA GLY A 87 11.46 -12.13 5.48
C GLY A 87 11.81 -10.82 6.18
N MET A 88 10.93 -10.36 7.08
CA MET A 88 11.04 -9.06 7.76
C MET A 88 11.52 -9.18 9.21
N ALA A 89 12.41 -10.15 9.47
CA ALA A 89 13.21 -10.14 10.69
C ALA A 89 14.28 -9.05 10.62
N VAL A 90 15.07 -8.85 11.68
CA VAL A 90 16.00 -7.71 11.81
C VAL A 90 16.94 -7.55 10.61
N MET A 91 17.59 -8.63 10.16
CA MET A 91 18.47 -8.53 8.98
C MET A 91 17.72 -8.19 7.69
N GLY A 92 16.54 -8.77 7.47
CA GLY A 92 15.77 -8.53 6.24
C GLY A 92 15.21 -7.12 6.16
N ARG A 93 14.70 -6.57 7.27
CA ARG A 93 14.27 -5.16 7.33
C ARG A 93 15.44 -4.20 7.11
N ASN A 94 16.60 -4.45 7.73
CA ASN A 94 17.76 -3.57 7.59
C ASN A 94 18.29 -3.58 6.15
N LEU A 95 18.30 -4.75 5.51
CA LEU A 95 18.73 -4.86 4.12
C LEU A 95 17.74 -4.21 3.15
N ALA A 96 16.43 -4.36 3.38
CA ALA A 96 15.41 -3.64 2.60
C ALA A 96 15.57 -2.11 2.72
N LEU A 97 15.83 -1.60 3.94
CA LEU A 97 16.09 -0.18 4.18
C LEU A 97 17.41 0.30 3.58
N ASN A 98 18.47 -0.52 3.59
CA ASN A 98 19.76 -0.19 2.95
C ASN A 98 19.62 -0.09 1.43
N ILE A 99 18.84 -1.00 0.83
CA ILE A 99 18.57 -0.96 -0.61
C ILE A 99 17.73 0.29 -0.95
N GLU A 100 16.72 0.59 -0.13
CA GLU A 100 15.88 1.78 -0.31
C GLU A 100 16.68 3.08 -0.20
N SER A 101 17.60 3.18 0.77
CA SER A 101 18.40 4.39 0.98
C SER A 101 19.33 4.71 -0.20
N ARG A 102 19.68 3.69 -1.00
CA ARG A 102 20.43 3.83 -2.27
C ARG A 102 19.55 4.26 -3.45
N GLY A 103 18.27 4.56 -3.21
CA GLY A 103 17.34 5.10 -4.19
C GLY A 103 16.51 4.06 -4.94
N TYR A 104 16.62 2.78 -4.59
CA TYR A 104 15.81 1.72 -5.19
C TYR A 104 14.43 1.62 -4.54
N SER A 105 13.41 1.30 -5.33
CA SER A 105 12.09 0.95 -4.79
C SER A 105 12.07 -0.53 -4.38
N VAL A 106 11.58 -0.84 -3.18
CA VAL A 106 11.65 -2.19 -2.62
C VAL A 106 10.26 -2.70 -2.24
N SER A 107 9.86 -3.86 -2.76
CA SER A 107 8.70 -4.57 -2.22
C SER A 107 9.12 -5.45 -1.04
N ILE A 108 8.33 -5.46 0.01
CA ILE A 108 8.61 -6.26 1.21
C ILE A 108 7.48 -7.24 1.48
N PHE A 109 7.84 -8.47 1.83
CA PHE A 109 6.90 -9.51 2.19
C PHE A 109 7.40 -10.34 3.36
N ASN A 110 6.49 -10.75 4.23
CA ASN A 110 6.76 -11.69 5.30
C ASN A 110 5.56 -12.63 5.46
N ARG A 111 5.80 -13.88 5.89
CA ARG A 111 4.74 -14.88 6.11
C ARG A 111 3.68 -14.38 7.10
N SER A 112 4.11 -13.67 8.15
CA SER A 112 3.21 -12.99 9.09
C SER A 112 3.11 -11.52 8.70
N SER A 113 1.92 -11.07 8.32
CA SER A 113 1.64 -9.70 7.86
C SER A 113 2.05 -8.65 8.88
N ASP A 114 1.86 -8.93 10.17
CA ASP A 114 2.15 -7.98 11.26
C ASP A 114 3.58 -7.44 11.22
N LYS A 115 4.54 -8.28 10.78
CA LYS A 115 5.95 -7.85 10.65
C LYS A 115 6.17 -6.92 9.46
N THR A 116 5.45 -7.10 8.37
CA THR A 116 5.46 -6.17 7.24
C THR A 116 4.87 -4.83 7.68
N ASP A 117 3.75 -4.87 8.40
CA ASP A 117 3.05 -3.66 8.88
C ASP A 117 3.89 -2.87 9.89
N GLU A 118 4.56 -3.56 10.81
CA GLU A 118 5.52 -2.99 11.76
C GLU A 118 6.64 -2.23 11.03
N VAL A 119 7.23 -2.83 9.99
CA VAL A 119 8.30 -2.18 9.20
C VAL A 119 7.79 -0.91 8.51
N ILE A 120 6.60 -0.93 7.92
CA ILE A 120 6.01 0.25 7.28
C ILE A 120 5.69 1.34 8.32
N ALA A 121 5.12 0.97 9.46
CA ALA A 121 4.72 1.90 10.51
C ALA A 121 5.93 2.61 11.14
N GLU A 122 7.04 1.89 11.33
CA GLU A 122 8.28 2.43 11.89
C GLU A 122 9.08 3.30 10.90
N ASN A 123 8.78 3.21 9.61
CA ASN A 123 9.55 3.84 8.55
C ASN A 123 8.67 4.71 7.61
N PRO A 124 7.94 5.70 8.15
CA PRO A 124 7.05 6.52 7.35
C PRO A 124 7.83 7.32 6.29
N GLY A 125 7.30 7.35 5.07
CA GLY A 125 7.89 8.10 3.95
C GLY A 125 8.99 7.38 3.18
N LYS A 126 9.34 6.14 3.57
CA LYS A 126 10.25 5.28 2.81
C LYS A 126 9.58 4.68 1.59
N LYS A 127 10.35 4.42 0.52
CA LYS A 127 9.86 3.80 -0.72
C LYS A 127 9.75 2.27 -0.60
N LEU A 128 9.18 1.80 0.51
CA LEU A 128 8.86 0.40 0.74
C LEU A 128 7.41 0.15 0.35
N VAL A 129 7.16 -0.94 -0.38
CA VAL A 129 5.82 -1.36 -0.75
C VAL A 129 5.47 -2.64 -0.01
N PRO A 130 4.51 -2.60 0.93
CA PRO A 130 4.07 -3.78 1.64
C PRO A 130 3.31 -4.71 0.71
N CYS A 131 3.54 -6.00 0.84
CA CYS A 131 2.74 -7.03 0.20
C CYS A 131 2.26 -8.03 1.26
N HIS A 132 1.02 -8.50 1.13
CA HIS A 132 0.37 -9.39 2.10
C HIS A 132 0.13 -10.80 1.56
N SER A 133 0.42 -11.01 0.28
CA SER A 133 0.44 -12.33 -0.35
C SER A 133 1.66 -12.49 -1.26
N ILE A 134 2.04 -13.75 -1.51
CA ILE A 134 3.15 -14.07 -2.43
C ILE A 134 2.81 -13.63 -3.86
N GLU A 135 1.56 -13.82 -4.29
CA GLU A 135 1.13 -13.41 -5.62
C GLU A 135 1.23 -11.88 -5.79
N GLU A 136 0.73 -11.11 -4.83
CA GLU A 136 0.87 -9.65 -4.81
C GLU A 136 2.34 -9.23 -4.84
N PHE A 137 3.17 -9.86 -4.01
CA PHE A 137 4.60 -9.60 -3.94
C PHE A 137 5.28 -9.83 -5.29
N VAL A 138 5.09 -11.00 -5.90
CA VAL A 138 5.72 -11.35 -7.19
C VAL A 138 5.18 -10.47 -8.32
N ASN A 139 3.90 -10.12 -8.28
CA ASN A 139 3.30 -9.22 -9.24
C ASN A 139 3.76 -7.77 -9.05
N SER A 140 4.21 -7.35 -7.88
CA SER A 140 4.72 -5.99 -7.67
C SER A 140 6.06 -5.74 -8.39
N LEU A 141 6.84 -6.78 -8.70
CA LEU A 141 8.22 -6.62 -9.17
C LEU A 141 8.36 -6.41 -10.68
N GLU A 142 9.41 -5.67 -11.06
CA GLU A 142 9.88 -5.56 -12.45
C GLU A 142 10.46 -6.90 -12.93
N LYS A 143 10.35 -7.19 -14.23
CA LYS A 143 10.98 -8.35 -14.85
C LYS A 143 12.35 -7.98 -15.46
N PRO A 144 13.38 -8.85 -15.41
CA PRO A 144 13.42 -10.10 -14.64
C PRO A 144 13.39 -9.80 -13.13
N ARG A 145 12.59 -10.57 -12.39
CA ARG A 145 12.34 -10.32 -10.97
C ARG A 145 13.59 -10.62 -10.16
N ARG A 146 13.90 -9.74 -9.22
CA ARG A 146 15.02 -9.88 -8.28
C ARG A 146 14.44 -10.03 -6.88
N ILE A 147 14.52 -11.24 -6.33
CA ILE A 147 13.91 -11.58 -5.03
C ILE A 147 15.00 -12.03 -4.07
N LEU A 148 15.16 -11.29 -2.99
CA LEU A 148 16.11 -11.56 -1.92
C LEU A 148 15.41 -12.28 -0.76
N LEU A 149 15.88 -13.46 -0.43
CA LEU A 149 15.37 -14.31 0.63
C LEU A 149 16.22 -14.10 1.89
N MET A 150 15.60 -13.53 2.92
CA MET A 150 16.17 -13.30 4.25
C MET A 150 15.34 -14.06 5.29
N VAL A 151 15.25 -15.38 5.11
CA VAL A 151 14.50 -16.28 5.98
C VAL A 151 15.45 -17.25 6.70
N LYS A 152 14.93 -18.02 7.65
CA LYS A 152 15.72 -19.02 8.36
C LYS A 152 16.31 -20.03 7.36
N ALA A 153 17.62 -20.29 7.49
CA ALA A 153 18.32 -21.28 6.66
C ALA A 153 17.72 -22.68 6.82
N GLY A 154 17.91 -23.52 5.79
CA GLY A 154 17.34 -24.87 5.70
C GLY A 154 15.89 -24.88 5.19
N GLU A 155 15.05 -25.73 5.77
CA GLU A 155 13.70 -26.06 5.27
C GLU A 155 12.78 -24.84 5.06
N ALA A 156 12.91 -23.81 5.89
CA ALA A 156 12.08 -22.60 5.74
C ALA A 156 12.38 -21.87 4.42
N THR A 157 13.65 -21.84 4.00
CA THR A 157 14.03 -21.27 2.70
C THR A 157 13.46 -22.10 1.55
N ASP A 158 13.53 -23.42 1.63
CA ASP A 158 12.98 -24.31 0.60
C ASP A 158 11.46 -24.14 0.46
N LYS A 159 10.73 -24.09 1.58
CA LYS A 159 9.28 -23.81 1.57
C LYS A 159 8.94 -22.46 0.94
N THR A 160 9.74 -21.42 1.23
CA THR A 160 9.55 -20.10 0.62
C THR A 160 9.79 -20.15 -0.89
N ILE A 161 10.86 -20.82 -1.34
CA ILE A 161 11.14 -21.01 -2.76
C ILE A 161 10.00 -21.75 -3.45
N ASP A 162 9.53 -22.86 -2.87
CA ASP A 162 8.42 -23.65 -3.42
C ASP A 162 7.12 -22.85 -3.54
N SER A 163 6.87 -21.95 -2.59
CA SER A 163 5.70 -21.08 -2.62
C SER A 163 5.81 -19.98 -3.68
N LEU A 164 7.03 -19.57 -4.06
CA LEU A 164 7.28 -18.56 -5.10
C LEU A 164 7.19 -19.13 -6.51
N LYS A 165 7.70 -20.36 -6.72
CA LYS A 165 7.80 -21.03 -8.04
C LYS A 165 6.57 -20.87 -8.96
N PRO A 166 5.31 -21.01 -8.48
CA PRO A 166 4.13 -20.93 -9.35
C PRO A 166 3.92 -19.56 -10.00
N TYR A 167 4.53 -18.51 -9.45
CA TYR A 167 4.33 -17.12 -9.88
C TYR A 167 5.54 -16.54 -10.64
N LEU A 168 6.66 -17.28 -10.69
CA LEU A 168 7.89 -16.84 -11.33
C LEU A 168 7.89 -17.15 -12.83
N ASP A 169 8.59 -16.31 -13.59
CA ASP A 169 8.86 -16.52 -15.00
C ASP A 169 10.30 -17.01 -15.21
N LYS A 170 10.57 -17.64 -16.36
CA LYS A 170 11.93 -18.01 -16.74
C LYS A 170 12.83 -16.77 -16.80
N GLY A 171 14.03 -16.90 -16.24
CA GLY A 171 15.00 -15.82 -16.12
C GLY A 171 14.89 -15.00 -14.82
N ASP A 172 13.84 -15.17 -14.02
CA ASP A 172 13.75 -14.56 -12.69
C ASP A 172 14.88 -15.04 -11.78
N ILE A 173 15.27 -14.16 -10.85
CA ILE A 173 16.47 -14.30 -10.02
C ILE A 173 16.05 -14.38 -8.55
N LEU A 174 16.36 -15.51 -7.92
CA LEU A 174 16.25 -15.73 -6.49
C LEU A 174 17.64 -15.60 -5.85
N ILE A 175 17.73 -14.84 -4.76
CA ILE A 175 18.97 -14.56 -4.06
C ILE A 175 18.79 -15.02 -2.61
N ASP A 176 19.56 -16.01 -2.16
CA ASP A 176 19.56 -16.45 -0.76
C ASP A 176 20.62 -15.68 0.02
N GLY A 177 20.18 -14.77 0.88
CA GLY A 177 21.04 -13.95 1.74
C GLY A 177 21.26 -14.53 3.14
N GLY A 178 20.73 -15.73 3.40
CA GLY A 178 20.86 -16.39 4.69
C GLY A 178 22.26 -16.99 4.93
N ASN A 179 22.52 -17.38 6.19
CA ASN A 179 23.68 -18.20 6.54
C ASN A 179 23.43 -19.68 6.18
N THR A 180 23.28 -19.95 4.88
CA THR A 180 22.94 -21.26 4.33
C THR A 180 24.19 -22.14 4.16
N TYR A 181 24.07 -23.44 4.47
CA TYR A 181 25.13 -24.41 4.21
C TYR A 181 25.36 -24.58 2.71
N PHE A 182 26.62 -24.50 2.24
CA PHE A 182 26.93 -24.41 0.81
C PHE A 182 26.36 -25.56 -0.05
N GLN A 183 26.20 -26.77 0.51
CA GLN A 183 25.60 -27.90 -0.20
C GLN A 183 24.11 -27.66 -0.53
N ASP A 184 23.38 -26.97 0.35
CA ASP A 184 21.99 -26.59 0.09
C ASP A 184 21.93 -25.58 -1.06
N THR A 185 22.86 -24.63 -1.09
CA THR A 185 22.97 -23.66 -2.19
C THR A 185 23.23 -24.35 -3.53
N ILE A 186 24.14 -25.33 -3.58
CA ILE A 186 24.44 -26.11 -4.79
C ILE A 186 23.20 -26.90 -5.25
N ARG A 187 22.52 -27.57 -4.33
CA ARG A 187 21.28 -28.30 -4.63
C ARG A 187 20.21 -27.37 -5.19
N ARG A 188 19.90 -26.27 -4.49
CA ARG A 188 18.91 -25.26 -4.92
C ARG A 188 19.22 -24.68 -6.28
N ASN A 189 20.49 -24.36 -6.54
CA ASN A 189 20.92 -23.84 -7.83
C ASN A 189 20.62 -24.83 -8.96
N LYS A 190 20.98 -26.12 -8.78
CA LYS A 190 20.69 -27.17 -9.76
C LYS A 190 19.18 -27.33 -10.01
N ASP A 191 18.39 -27.41 -8.94
CA ASP A 191 16.95 -27.64 -9.02
C ASP A 191 16.23 -26.46 -9.69
N LEU A 192 16.62 -25.22 -9.37
CA LEU A 192 16.02 -24.00 -9.92
C LEU A 192 16.47 -23.73 -11.36
N SER A 193 17.74 -23.99 -11.68
CA SER A 193 18.26 -23.85 -13.05
C SER A 193 17.56 -24.81 -14.02
N ALA A 194 17.23 -26.03 -13.56
CA ALA A 194 16.47 -26.99 -14.36
C ALA A 194 15.05 -26.49 -14.72
N LEU A 195 14.49 -25.59 -13.92
CA LEU A 195 13.19 -24.93 -14.16
C LEU A 195 13.33 -23.62 -14.96
N GLY A 196 14.56 -23.16 -15.21
CA GLY A 196 14.85 -21.90 -15.92
C GLY A 196 14.90 -20.67 -15.03
N PHE A 197 15.05 -20.84 -13.71
CA PHE A 197 15.26 -19.74 -12.75
C PHE A 197 16.74 -19.60 -12.42
N ASN A 198 17.18 -18.36 -12.17
CA ASN A 198 18.52 -18.07 -11.70
C ASN A 198 18.55 -18.09 -10.17
N PHE A 199 19.58 -18.69 -9.57
CA PHE A 199 19.74 -18.74 -8.12
C PHE A 199 21.13 -18.28 -7.71
N ILE A 200 21.20 -17.32 -6.78
CA ILE A 200 22.44 -16.77 -6.25
C ILE A 200 22.47 -17.01 -4.74
N GLY A 201 23.43 -17.79 -4.24
CA GLY A 201 23.71 -17.86 -2.81
C GLY A 201 24.71 -16.76 -2.44
N THR A 202 24.33 -15.87 -1.53
CA THR A 202 25.18 -14.79 -1.04
C THR A 202 25.25 -14.83 0.48
N GLY A 203 26.44 -15.05 1.04
CA GLY A 203 26.64 -14.90 2.48
C GLY A 203 26.63 -13.42 2.84
N VAL A 204 25.67 -12.99 3.65
CA VAL A 204 25.69 -11.64 4.23
C VAL A 204 26.44 -11.69 5.55
N SER A 205 27.75 -11.42 5.52
CA SER A 205 28.60 -11.32 6.71
C SER A 205 28.76 -9.86 7.13
N GLY A 206 27.95 -9.41 8.09
CA GLY A 206 28.02 -8.04 8.63
C GLY A 206 27.20 -7.79 9.90
N GLY A 207 26.41 -8.77 10.37
CA GLY A 207 25.50 -8.58 11.50
C GLY A 207 24.36 -7.60 11.19
N GLU A 208 23.56 -7.27 12.20
CA GLU A 208 22.42 -6.34 12.06
C GLU A 208 22.87 -4.90 11.75
N GLU A 209 24.12 -4.55 12.08
CA GLU A 209 24.70 -3.21 11.95
C GLU A 209 25.39 -2.95 10.61
N GLY A 210 25.29 -3.83 9.61
CA GLY A 210 26.01 -3.72 8.34
C GLY A 210 25.97 -2.31 7.75
N HIS A 211 27.07 -1.57 7.94
CA HIS A 211 27.23 -0.16 7.57
C HIS A 211 27.10 0.08 6.06
#